data_AF-A0A0G4LJZ0-F1
#
_entry.id   AF-A0A0G4LJZ0-F1
#
_cell.length_a   1.000
_cell.length_b   1.000
_cell.length_c   1.000
_cell.angle_alpha   90.00
_cell.angle_beta   90.00
_cell.angle_gamma   90.00
#
_symmetry.space_group_name_H-M   'P 1'
#
loop_
_entity.id
_entity.type
_entity.pdbx_description
1 polymer ?
#
loop_
_entity_poly.entity_id
_entity_poly.type
_entity_poly.pdbx_seq_one_letter_code
_entity_poly.pdbx_strand_id
1 'polypeptide(L)'
;MVFGGSLYIDKAQRLLKLILSKLIPPAFEHEKKVKAEEEERRRVREEERKKREEEERRVREAKEAKEAEEKAERERKEAEEREAQQRLTAEALGSTDSDALTAGADPQAMEGVESHGATESATVPPANVPRVVTTIRGEEVDITELGIDPEYLAALPEEFREEVIAQTVSSRRSQAREDAAAGEQTEVFQEFLDALPEEMRSEIVQQERQEVRRREREEQRRQAAGGAAEQEMDAASILLTFPPEL
;
A
#
# COMPACT_ATOMS: atom_id res chain seq x y z
N MET A 1 13.03 -76.84 -7.92
CA MET A 1 12.10 -75.69 -7.89
C MET A 1 10.99 -75.98 -6.89
N VAL A 2 11.16 -75.77 -5.59
CA VAL A 2 10.04 -75.83 -4.63
C VAL A 2 10.36 -75.01 -3.37
N PHE A 3 10.37 -73.68 -3.47
CA PHE A 3 10.15 -72.85 -2.28
C PHE A 3 8.65 -72.64 -2.17
N GLY A 4 8.07 -72.82 -0.98
CA GLY A 4 6.63 -72.75 -0.70
C GLY A 4 5.99 -71.36 -0.87
N GLY A 5 6.37 -70.60 -1.90
CA GLY A 5 5.98 -69.22 -2.15
C GLY A 5 4.47 -69.00 -2.18
N SER A 6 3.69 -69.94 -2.74
CA SER A 6 2.22 -69.82 -2.77
C SER A 6 1.59 -69.76 -1.37
N LEU A 7 2.06 -70.58 -0.43
CA LEU A 7 1.53 -70.62 0.94
C LEU A 7 1.90 -69.37 1.74
N TYR A 8 3.07 -68.78 1.48
CA TYR A 8 3.49 -67.52 2.12
C TYR A 8 2.74 -66.32 1.55
N ILE A 9 2.48 -66.30 0.23
CA ILE A 9 1.67 -65.27 -0.42
C ILE A 9 0.24 -65.29 0.14
N ASP A 10 -0.38 -66.46 0.27
CA ASP A 10 -1.74 -66.58 0.84
C ASP A 10 -1.80 -66.10 2.31
N LYS A 11 -0.79 -66.46 3.11
CA LYS A 11 -0.69 -65.99 4.51
C LYS A 11 -0.47 -64.48 4.59
N ALA A 12 0.39 -63.93 3.72
CA ALA A 12 0.65 -62.50 3.64
C ALA A 12 -0.59 -61.71 3.19
N GLN A 13 -1.34 -62.19 2.21
CA GLN A 13 -2.60 -61.56 1.77
C GLN A 13 -3.67 -61.56 2.87
N ARG A 14 -3.78 -62.65 3.65
CA ARG A 14 -4.69 -62.70 4.81
C ARG A 14 -4.29 -61.73 5.90
N LEU A 15 -2.99 -61.62 6.20
CA LEU A 15 -2.46 -60.64 7.15
C LEU A 15 -2.70 -59.21 6.66
N LEU A 16 -2.42 -58.92 5.40
CA LEU A 16 -2.70 -57.62 4.79
C LEU A 16 -4.17 -57.25 4.90
N LYS A 17 -5.08 -58.18 4.61
CA LYS A 17 -6.53 -57.95 4.74
C LYS A 17 -6.95 -57.63 6.18
N LEU A 18 -6.36 -58.28 7.17
CA LEU A 18 -6.62 -58.02 8.59
C LEU A 18 -6.06 -56.67 9.05
N ILE A 19 -4.86 -56.32 8.58
CA ILE A 19 -4.22 -55.03 8.85
C ILE A 19 -5.07 -53.90 8.25
N LEU A 20 -5.46 -54.03 6.99
CA LEU A 20 -6.32 -53.08 6.30
C LEU A 20 -7.68 -52.96 6.97
N SER A 21 -8.34 -54.06 7.37
CA SER A 21 -9.65 -53.97 8.02
C SER A 21 -9.61 -53.28 9.39
N LYS A 22 -8.46 -53.26 10.07
CA LYS A 22 -8.27 -52.56 11.35
C LYS A 22 -7.85 -51.09 11.18
N LEU A 23 -7.07 -50.77 10.14
CA LEU A 23 -6.57 -49.42 9.88
C LEU A 23 -7.54 -48.55 9.06
N ILE A 24 -8.31 -49.16 8.17
CA ILE A 24 -9.23 -48.44 7.28
C ILE A 24 -10.31 -47.66 8.06
N PRO A 25 -11.06 -48.26 9.01
CA PRO A 25 -12.09 -47.53 9.76
C PRO A 25 -11.57 -46.28 10.51
N PRO A 26 -10.49 -46.35 11.33
CA PRO A 26 -9.98 -45.16 12.02
C PRO A 26 -9.39 -44.13 11.05
N ALA A 27 -8.79 -44.56 9.92
CA ALA A 27 -8.31 -43.63 8.91
C ALA A 27 -9.46 -42.86 8.24
N PHE A 28 -10.56 -43.53 7.89
CA PHE A 28 -11.75 -42.88 7.35
C PHE A 28 -12.44 -41.95 8.36
N GLU A 29 -12.47 -42.30 9.64
CA GLU A 29 -13.00 -41.43 10.69
C GLU A 29 -12.16 -40.17 10.87
N HIS A 30 -10.83 -40.30 10.84
CA HIS A 30 -9.93 -39.16 10.91
C HIS A 30 -10.09 -38.24 9.69
N GLU A 31 -10.14 -38.80 8.48
CA GLU A 31 -10.34 -38.02 7.26
C GLU A 31 -11.70 -37.29 7.26
N LYS A 32 -12.77 -37.95 7.72
CA LYS A 32 -14.08 -37.31 7.86
C LYS A 32 -14.08 -36.18 8.89
N LYS A 33 -13.38 -36.34 10.01
CA LYS A 33 -13.26 -35.28 11.04
C LYS A 33 -12.52 -34.06 10.51
N VAL A 34 -11.39 -34.27 9.83
CA VAL A 34 -10.62 -33.19 9.21
C VAL A 34 -11.46 -32.46 8.16
N LYS A 35 -12.14 -33.20 7.28
CA LYS A 35 -13.03 -32.60 6.27
C LYS A 35 -14.18 -31.81 6.89
N ALA A 36 -14.81 -32.33 7.94
CA ALA A 36 -15.88 -31.61 8.64
C ALA A 36 -15.38 -30.32 9.31
N GLU A 37 -14.21 -30.36 9.95
CA GLU A 37 -13.59 -29.19 10.57
C GLU A 37 -13.16 -28.15 9.53
N GLU A 38 -12.63 -28.58 8.38
CA GLU A 38 -12.29 -27.69 7.27
C GLU A 38 -13.52 -27.02 6.66
N GLU A 39 -14.61 -27.76 6.48
CA GLU A 39 -15.89 -27.20 6.02
C GLU A 39 -16.48 -26.21 7.02
N GLU A 40 -16.44 -26.51 8.32
CA GLU A 40 -16.88 -25.59 9.37
C GLU A 40 -16.04 -24.31 9.37
N ARG A 41 -14.70 -24.44 9.35
CA ARG A 41 -13.78 -23.29 9.22
C ARG A 41 -13.99 -22.51 7.93
N ARG A 42 -14.40 -23.17 6.84
CA ARG A 42 -14.74 -22.50 5.59
C ARG A 42 -16.06 -21.74 5.71
N ARG A 43 -17.10 -22.33 6.31
CA ARG A 43 -18.39 -21.65 6.56
C ARG A 43 -18.22 -20.44 7.46
N VAL A 44 -17.46 -20.56 8.55
CA VAL A 44 -17.16 -19.44 9.45
C VAL A 44 -16.44 -18.31 8.71
N ARG A 45 -15.44 -18.61 7.88
CA ARG A 45 -14.74 -17.59 7.07
C ARG A 45 -15.65 -16.94 6.02
N GLU A 46 -16.53 -17.71 5.38
CA GLU A 46 -17.49 -17.17 4.40
C GLU A 46 -18.54 -16.28 5.08
N GLU A 47 -19.05 -16.67 6.25
CA GLU A 47 -19.96 -15.84 7.05
C GLU A 47 -19.29 -14.57 7.57
N GLU A 48 -18.05 -14.66 8.04
CA GLU A 48 -17.27 -13.50 8.48
C GLU A 48 -17.01 -12.53 7.32
N ARG A 49 -16.65 -13.06 6.14
CA ARG A 49 -16.45 -12.23 4.95
C ARG A 49 -17.74 -11.53 4.53
N LYS A 50 -18.87 -12.24 4.54
CA LYS A 50 -20.19 -11.64 4.25
C LYS A 50 -20.55 -10.54 5.25
N LYS A 51 -20.33 -10.77 6.55
CA LYS A 51 -20.58 -9.75 7.59
C LYS A 51 -19.72 -8.50 7.38
N ARG A 52 -18.43 -8.67 7.05
CA ARG A 52 -17.52 -7.55 6.73
C ARG A 52 -17.97 -6.80 5.48
N GLU A 53 -18.36 -7.50 4.42
CA GLU A 53 -18.87 -6.89 3.18
C GLU A 53 -20.18 -6.12 3.42
N GLU A 54 -21.10 -6.65 4.23
CA GLU A 54 -22.34 -5.97 4.61
C GLU A 54 -22.08 -4.74 5.48
N GLU A 55 -21.19 -4.84 6.46
CA GLU A 55 -20.78 -3.70 7.30
C GLU A 55 -20.11 -2.61 6.46
N GLU A 56 -19.19 -2.99 5.57
CA GLU A 56 -18.52 -2.06 4.67
C GLU A 56 -19.50 -1.35 3.73
N ARG A 57 -20.48 -2.08 3.17
CA ARG A 57 -21.54 -1.48 2.36
C ARG A 57 -22.36 -0.47 3.15
N ARG A 58 -22.76 -0.81 4.38
CA ARG A 58 -23.50 0.12 5.26
C ARG A 58 -22.67 1.35 5.61
N VAL A 59 -21.37 1.20 5.82
CA VAL A 59 -20.46 2.33 6.06
C VAL A 59 -20.31 3.20 4.81
N ARG A 60 -20.17 2.62 3.62
CA ARG A 60 -20.10 3.36 2.35
C ARG A 60 -21.40 4.11 2.07
N GLU A 61 -22.55 3.45 2.16
CA GLU A 61 -23.87 4.08 1.99
C GLU A 61 -24.10 5.21 3.01
N ALA A 62 -23.70 5.02 4.27
CA ALA A 62 -23.81 6.07 5.28
C ALA A 62 -22.85 7.25 5.04
N LYS A 63 -21.66 7.01 4.48
CA LYS A 63 -20.72 8.07 4.08
C LYS A 63 -21.26 8.85 2.89
N GLU A 64 -21.72 8.16 1.85
CA GLU A 64 -22.31 8.79 0.66
C GLU A 64 -23.57 9.61 1.00
N ALA A 65 -24.43 9.10 1.90
CA ALA A 65 -25.60 9.85 2.37
C ALA A 65 -25.22 11.13 3.13
N LYS A 66 -24.20 11.06 4.00
CA LYS A 66 -23.70 12.23 4.74
C LYS A 66 -23.05 13.25 3.81
N GLU A 67 -22.27 12.80 2.82
CA GLU A 67 -21.65 13.69 1.83
C GLU A 67 -22.70 14.36 0.93
N ALA A 68 -23.73 13.62 0.53
CA ALA A 68 -24.85 14.19 -0.24
C ALA A 68 -25.65 15.22 0.56
N GLU A 69 -25.90 14.97 1.86
CA GLU A 69 -26.56 15.91 2.76
C GLU A 69 -25.71 17.17 2.96
N GLU A 70 -24.40 17.03 3.21
CA GLU A 70 -23.49 18.16 3.37
C GLU A 70 -23.37 18.98 2.08
N LYS A 71 -23.31 18.33 0.91
CA LYS A 71 -23.29 19.01 -0.38
C LYS A 71 -24.60 19.77 -0.64
N ALA A 72 -25.75 19.17 -0.31
CA ALA A 72 -27.05 19.84 -0.42
C ALA A 72 -27.18 21.03 0.55
N GLU A 73 -26.63 20.93 1.76
CA GLU A 73 -26.61 22.03 2.72
C GLU A 73 -25.69 23.17 2.25
N ARG A 74 -24.51 22.85 1.71
CA ARG A 74 -23.58 23.83 1.13
C ARG A 74 -24.21 24.55 -0.08
N GLU A 75 -24.87 23.82 -0.98
CA GLU A 75 -25.56 24.42 -2.14
C GLU A 75 -26.73 25.31 -1.72
N ARG A 76 -27.48 24.94 -0.68
CA ARG A 76 -28.54 25.80 -0.12
C ARG A 76 -27.98 27.08 0.50
N LYS A 77 -26.89 26.99 1.27
CA LYS A 77 -26.23 28.17 1.84
C LYS A 77 -25.69 29.09 0.74
N GLU A 78 -25.05 28.53 -0.29
CA GLU A 78 -24.53 29.30 -1.42
C GLU A 78 -25.65 29.95 -2.24
N ALA A 79 -26.79 29.26 -2.44
CA ALA A 79 -27.96 29.82 -3.10
C ALA A 79 -28.60 30.97 -2.30
N GLU A 80 -28.70 30.81 -0.98
CA GLU A 80 -29.21 31.86 -0.08
C GLU A 80 -28.28 33.09 -0.04
N GLU A 81 -26.96 32.88 -0.02
CA GLU A 81 -25.97 33.96 -0.10
C GLU A 81 -26.03 34.69 -1.45
N ARG A 82 -26.17 33.97 -2.57
CA ARG A 82 -26.35 34.57 -3.89
C ARG A 82 -27.65 35.35 -4.00
N GLU A 83 -28.76 34.85 -3.45
CA GLU A 83 -30.03 35.58 -3.42
C GLU A 83 -29.94 36.84 -2.56
N ALA A 84 -29.29 36.77 -1.39
CA ALA A 84 -29.05 37.92 -0.53
C ALA A 84 -28.17 38.98 -1.23
N GLN A 85 -27.10 38.57 -1.91
CA GLN A 85 -26.27 39.47 -2.72
C GLN A 85 -27.05 40.10 -3.88
N GLN A 86 -27.93 39.35 -4.56
CA GLN A 86 -28.79 39.88 -5.61
C GLN A 86 -29.81 40.88 -5.08
N ARG A 87 -30.38 40.65 -3.89
CA ARG A 87 -31.28 41.62 -3.24
C ARG A 87 -30.56 42.90 -2.84
N LEU A 88 -29.36 42.80 -2.25
CA LEU A 88 -28.54 43.95 -1.88
C LEU A 88 -28.09 44.76 -3.10
N THR A 89 -27.70 44.10 -4.19
CA THR A 89 -27.33 44.77 -5.45
C THR A 89 -28.53 45.42 -6.15
N ALA A 90 -29.71 44.79 -6.13
CA ALA A 90 -30.94 45.38 -6.65
C ALA A 90 -31.40 46.60 -5.82
N GLU A 91 -31.19 46.58 -4.50
CA GLU A 91 -31.47 47.72 -3.61
C GLU A 91 -30.48 48.89 -3.83
N ALA A 92 -29.20 48.58 -4.06
CA ALA A 92 -28.17 49.57 -4.40
C ALA A 92 -28.37 50.19 -5.81
N LEU A 93 -28.82 49.39 -6.79
CA LEU A 93 -29.16 49.85 -8.14
C LEU A 93 -30.47 50.65 -8.20
N GLY A 94 -31.38 50.45 -7.24
CA GLY A 94 -32.57 51.30 -7.05
C GLY A 94 -32.28 52.66 -6.41
N SER A 95 -31.04 52.91 -6.00
CA SER A 95 -30.65 54.10 -5.21
C SER A 95 -29.35 54.76 -5.67
N THR A 96 -28.94 54.64 -6.95
CA THR A 96 -27.83 55.45 -7.47
C THR A 96 -28.00 55.75 -8.96
N ASP A 97 -28.59 56.91 -9.25
CA ASP A 97 -28.28 57.67 -10.46
C ASP A 97 -27.10 58.60 -10.09
N SER A 98 -26.16 58.84 -11.01
CA SER A 98 -24.86 59.55 -10.88
C SER A 98 -23.77 58.79 -10.06
N ASP A 99 -22.50 58.62 -10.45
CA ASP A 99 -21.60 59.35 -11.35
C ASP A 99 -20.28 58.56 -11.57
N ALA A 100 -19.56 58.93 -12.64
CA ALA A 100 -18.10 58.88 -12.84
C ALA A 100 -17.30 57.56 -13.00
N LEU A 101 -16.62 57.55 -14.15
CA LEU A 101 -15.47 56.76 -14.62
C LEU A 101 -14.18 56.97 -13.79
N THR A 102 -13.14 56.21 -14.18
CA THR A 102 -11.66 56.35 -13.99
C THR A 102 -11.05 55.40 -12.96
N ALA A 103 -9.85 54.82 -13.10
CA ALA A 103 -8.88 54.58 -14.17
C ALA A 103 -7.71 53.76 -13.55
N GLY A 104 -6.94 53.03 -14.38
CA GLY A 104 -5.54 52.62 -14.09
C GLY A 104 -5.36 51.22 -13.47
N ALA A 105 -4.84 50.20 -14.18
CA ALA A 105 -3.48 49.99 -14.69
C ALA A 105 -2.53 49.30 -13.67
N ASP A 106 -2.25 48.04 -14.02
CA ASP A 106 -1.25 47.01 -13.66
C ASP A 106 0.02 47.27 -12.77
N PRO A 107 0.66 46.19 -12.28
CA PRO A 107 1.52 46.14 -11.08
C PRO A 107 3.01 46.37 -11.36
N GLN A 108 3.75 46.79 -10.32
CA GLN A 108 5.21 46.86 -10.34
C GLN A 108 5.84 45.62 -9.69
N ALA A 109 6.66 44.96 -10.50
CA ALA A 109 7.73 44.05 -10.12
C ALA A 109 8.81 44.75 -9.27
N MET A 110 9.42 44.04 -8.34
CA MET A 110 10.81 44.33 -7.94
C MET A 110 11.54 43.09 -7.42
N GLU A 111 12.58 42.79 -8.17
CA GLU A 111 13.68 41.84 -8.03
C GLU A 111 14.63 42.25 -6.89
N GLY A 112 15.16 41.27 -6.16
CA GLY A 112 16.13 41.46 -5.08
C GLY A 112 16.95 40.19 -4.83
N VAL A 113 18.08 40.11 -5.52
CA VAL A 113 19.18 39.14 -5.37
C VAL A 113 20.02 39.49 -4.14
N GLU A 114 20.42 38.50 -3.32
CA GLU A 114 21.80 38.38 -2.76
C GLU A 114 22.04 37.12 -1.86
N SER A 115 22.88 36.22 -2.40
CA SER A 115 24.01 35.47 -1.80
C SER A 115 23.92 34.67 -0.46
N HIS A 116 24.02 33.34 -0.63
CA HIS A 116 25.01 32.38 -0.08
C HIS A 116 25.18 32.16 1.44
N GLY A 117 25.09 30.88 1.84
CA GLY A 117 25.62 30.35 3.10
C GLY A 117 25.42 28.84 3.24
N ALA A 118 26.36 28.04 2.72
CA ALA A 118 26.41 26.59 2.90
C ALA A 118 26.63 26.20 4.37
N THR A 119 25.92 25.18 4.85
CA THR A 119 26.41 24.36 5.97
C THR A 119 25.83 22.94 5.87
N GLU A 120 26.73 21.98 5.64
CA GLU A 120 26.49 20.55 5.84
C GLU A 120 26.27 20.26 7.33
N SER A 121 25.26 19.45 7.67
CA SER A 121 25.38 18.50 8.78
C SER A 121 24.34 17.40 8.71
N ALA A 122 24.85 16.19 8.94
CA ALA A 122 24.19 14.92 8.89
C ALA A 122 23.37 14.62 10.17
N THR A 123 22.30 13.84 9.97
CA THR A 123 21.79 12.74 10.82
C THR A 123 21.47 13.00 12.30
N VAL A 124 20.23 13.44 12.58
CA VAL A 124 19.26 12.97 13.61
C VAL A 124 17.91 13.62 13.22
N PRO A 125 16.71 12.98 13.27
CA PRO A 125 15.47 13.69 12.94
C PRO A 125 15.01 14.55 14.13
N PRO A 126 14.95 15.90 14.02
CA PRO A 126 14.16 16.69 14.95
C PRO A 126 12.73 16.81 14.42
N ALA A 127 11.74 16.74 15.31
CA ALA A 127 10.31 16.82 14.99
C ALA A 127 9.84 18.22 14.53
N ASN A 128 10.70 19.03 13.88
CA ASN A 128 10.38 20.39 13.45
C ASN A 128 11.28 20.89 12.31
N VAL A 129 11.44 20.09 11.24
CA VAL A 129 12.09 20.55 10.00
C VAL A 129 11.00 21.14 9.09
N PRO A 130 11.18 22.34 8.53
CA PRO A 130 10.21 22.92 7.59
C PRO A 130 10.04 21.98 6.40
N ARG A 131 8.81 21.55 6.13
CA ARG A 131 8.50 20.72 4.97
C ARG A 131 8.59 21.55 3.72
N VAL A 132 9.38 21.08 2.75
CA VAL A 132 9.59 21.74 1.47
C VAL A 132 8.75 21.01 0.44
N VAL A 133 7.77 21.72 -0.12
CA VAL A 133 6.82 21.20 -1.12
C VAL A 133 7.05 21.87 -2.48
N THR A 134 6.86 21.12 -3.56
CA THR A 134 6.92 21.64 -4.94
C THR A 134 5.72 21.17 -5.75
N THR A 135 5.24 21.99 -6.68
CA THR A 135 4.14 21.65 -7.59
C THR A 135 4.62 20.94 -8.85
N ILE A 136 3.99 19.82 -9.20
CA ILE A 136 4.26 19.02 -10.42
C ILE A 136 2.91 18.73 -11.07
N ARG A 137 2.69 19.14 -12.33
CA ARG A 137 1.40 18.94 -13.05
C ARG A 137 0.15 19.40 -12.26
N GLY A 138 0.31 20.37 -11.36
CA GLY A 138 -0.75 20.85 -10.47
C GLY A 138 -0.96 20.07 -9.16
N GLU A 139 -0.12 19.08 -8.85
CA GLU A 139 -0.12 18.34 -7.57
C GLU A 139 1.05 18.77 -6.68
N GLU A 140 0.83 18.88 -5.37
CA GLU A 140 1.87 19.22 -4.39
C GLU A 140 2.62 17.97 -3.91
N VAL A 141 3.93 17.93 -4.14
CA VAL A 141 4.81 16.82 -3.73
C VAL A 141 5.82 17.30 -2.69
N ASP A 142 5.93 16.57 -1.58
CA ASP A 142 6.91 16.81 -0.52
C ASP A 142 8.30 16.28 -0.96
N ILE A 143 9.28 17.18 -1.03
CA ILE A 143 10.65 16.89 -1.45
C ILE A 143 11.65 16.95 -0.30
N THR A 144 11.19 17.16 0.94
CA THR A 144 12.03 17.35 2.13
C THR A 144 13.05 16.22 2.31
N GLU A 145 12.65 14.98 2.00
CA GLU A 145 13.51 13.82 2.16
C GLU A 145 14.38 13.51 0.93
N LEU A 146 14.14 14.16 -0.20
CA LEU A 146 14.89 13.91 -1.44
C LEU A 146 16.22 14.67 -1.47
N GLY A 147 16.41 15.68 -0.61
CA GLY A 147 17.63 16.48 -0.54
C GLY A 147 17.89 17.31 -1.80
N ILE A 148 16.86 17.53 -2.62
CA ILE A 148 16.91 18.37 -3.82
C ILE A 148 16.60 19.80 -3.41
N ASP A 149 17.36 20.75 -3.94
CA ASP A 149 17.15 22.17 -3.68
C ASP A 149 15.80 22.65 -4.27
N PRO A 150 14.90 23.25 -3.47
CA PRO A 150 13.65 23.81 -3.98
C PRO A 150 13.86 24.94 -4.98
N GLU A 151 14.93 25.73 -4.86
CA GLU A 151 15.21 26.85 -5.76
C GLU A 151 15.58 26.32 -7.16
N TYR A 152 16.36 25.24 -7.21
CA TYR A 152 16.69 24.55 -8.45
C TYR A 152 15.43 24.03 -9.16
N LEU A 153 14.55 23.34 -8.44
CA LEU A 153 13.30 22.83 -9.02
C LEU A 153 12.37 23.95 -9.48
N ALA A 154 12.35 25.09 -8.78
CA ALA A 154 11.56 26.27 -9.16
C ALA A 154 12.03 26.92 -10.47
N ALA A 155 13.35 26.95 -10.71
CA ALA A 155 13.95 27.51 -11.91
C ALA A 155 13.80 26.59 -13.15
N LEU A 156 13.61 25.29 -12.93
CA LEU A 156 13.40 24.33 -13.98
C LEU A 156 11.94 24.35 -14.49
N PRO A 157 11.72 24.18 -15.80
CA PRO A 157 10.40 23.86 -16.35
C PRO A 157 9.77 22.65 -15.65
N GLU A 158 8.45 22.61 -15.57
CA GLU A 158 7.71 21.54 -14.89
C GLU A 158 8.05 20.14 -15.44
N GLU A 159 8.36 20.04 -16.73
CA GLU A 159 8.78 18.82 -17.42
C GLU A 159 10.08 18.25 -16.84
N PHE A 160 11.06 19.11 -16.57
CA PHE A 160 12.34 18.70 -15.99
C PHE A 160 12.27 18.53 -14.47
N ARG A 161 11.36 19.24 -13.81
CA ARG A 161 11.08 19.05 -12.38
C ARG A 161 10.63 17.62 -12.09
N GLU A 162 9.76 17.07 -12.94
CA GLU A 162 9.31 15.68 -12.86
C GLU A 162 10.45 14.68 -13.07
N GLU A 163 11.29 14.89 -14.09
CA GLU A 163 12.40 13.98 -14.40
C GLU A 163 13.41 13.86 -13.26
N VAL A 164 13.83 14.99 -12.67
CA VAL A 164 14.80 15.03 -11.57
C VAL A 164 14.24 14.32 -10.32
N ILE A 165 12.97 14.56 -9.99
CA ILE A 165 12.31 13.92 -8.84
C ILE A 165 12.12 12.42 -9.09
N ALA A 166 11.68 12.02 -10.28
CA ALA A 166 11.52 10.61 -10.64
C ALA A 166 12.86 9.86 -10.59
N GLN A 167 13.94 10.48 -11.09
CA GLN A 167 15.28 9.91 -11.08
C GLN A 167 15.82 9.73 -9.66
N THR A 168 15.69 10.76 -8.81
CA THR A 168 16.16 10.72 -7.41
C THR A 168 15.37 9.73 -6.56
N VAL A 169 14.03 9.69 -6.70
CA VAL A 169 13.17 8.70 -6.03
C VAL A 169 13.54 7.28 -6.47
N SER A 170 13.75 7.06 -7.77
CA SER A 170 14.14 5.75 -8.30
C SER A 170 15.51 5.32 -7.76
N SER A 171 16.49 6.22 -7.74
CA SER A 171 17.84 5.99 -7.20
C SER A 171 17.83 5.68 -5.70
N ARG A 172 17.05 6.44 -4.92
CA ARG A 172 16.90 6.19 -3.48
C ARG A 172 16.21 4.86 -3.20
N ARG A 173 15.24 4.48 -4.04
CA ARG A 173 14.57 3.18 -3.95
C ARG A 173 15.49 2.03 -4.35
N SER A 174 16.40 2.20 -5.31
CA SER A 174 17.40 1.18 -5.62
C SER A 174 18.42 1.04 -4.49
N GLN A 175 18.92 2.16 -3.94
CA GLN A 175 19.83 2.13 -2.78
C GLN A 175 19.19 1.44 -1.58
N ALA A 176 17.95 1.81 -1.21
CA ALA A 176 17.25 1.15 -0.11
C ALA A 176 17.03 -0.36 -0.32
N ARG A 177 16.90 -0.80 -1.59
CA ARG A 177 16.82 -2.24 -1.93
C ARG A 177 18.18 -2.91 -1.84
N GLU A 178 19.25 -2.23 -2.21
CA GLU A 178 20.62 -2.71 -2.08
C GLU A 178 21.03 -2.81 -0.60
N ASP A 179 20.71 -1.82 0.24
CA ASP A 179 20.98 -1.85 1.68
C ASP A 179 20.15 -2.92 2.40
N ALA A 180 18.90 -3.12 1.98
CA ALA A 180 18.06 -4.22 2.47
C ALA A 180 18.58 -5.60 2.04
N ALA A 181 19.20 -5.71 0.86
CA ALA A 181 19.81 -6.94 0.37
C ALA A 181 21.22 -7.18 0.96
N ALA A 182 21.94 -6.12 1.32
CA ALA A 182 23.30 -6.14 1.88
C ALA A 182 23.33 -6.51 3.37
N GLY A 183 22.17 -6.63 4.03
CA GLY A 183 22.07 -7.16 5.38
C GLY A 183 22.37 -6.14 6.49
N GLU A 184 22.62 -4.86 6.18
CA GLU A 184 22.78 -3.79 7.18
C GLU A 184 21.51 -3.65 8.04
N GLN A 185 20.32 -3.88 7.48
CA GLN A 185 19.08 -3.89 8.26
C GLN A 185 19.02 -5.04 9.27
N THR A 186 19.66 -6.18 8.99
CA THR A 186 19.77 -7.28 9.94
C THR A 186 20.70 -6.91 11.09
N GLU A 187 21.82 -6.22 10.83
CA GLU A 187 22.77 -5.80 11.87
C GLU A 187 22.19 -4.71 12.76
N VAL A 188 21.56 -3.68 12.18
CA VAL A 188 20.87 -2.61 12.93
C VAL A 188 19.69 -3.17 13.73
N PHE A 189 18.96 -4.14 13.18
CA PHE A 189 17.90 -4.83 13.90
C PHE A 189 18.44 -5.64 15.08
N GLN A 190 19.59 -6.33 14.94
CA GLN A 190 20.22 -7.04 16.06
C GLN A 190 20.66 -6.09 17.17
N GLU A 191 21.25 -4.94 16.83
CA GLU A 191 21.69 -3.94 17.81
C GLU A 191 20.50 -3.28 18.55
N PHE A 192 19.38 -3.08 17.85
CA PHE A 192 18.11 -2.65 18.45
C PHE A 192 17.53 -3.73 19.38
N LEU A 193 17.50 -5.00 18.95
CA LEU A 193 17.09 -6.11 19.81
C LEU A 193 17.96 -6.18 21.07
N ASP A 194 19.27 -5.91 20.95
CA ASP A 194 20.21 -5.86 22.06
C ASP A 194 20.08 -4.64 22.99
N ALA A 195 19.40 -3.58 22.55
CA ALA A 195 19.05 -2.44 23.38
C ALA A 195 17.69 -2.60 24.08
N LEU A 196 16.83 -3.53 23.63
CA LEU A 196 15.52 -3.75 24.22
C LEU A 196 15.55 -4.59 25.51
N PRO A 197 14.60 -4.36 26.44
CA PRO A 197 14.36 -5.22 27.59
C PRO A 197 14.12 -6.68 27.20
N GLU A 198 14.61 -7.62 28.01
CA GLU A 198 14.58 -9.07 27.71
C GLU A 198 13.17 -9.62 27.47
N GLU A 199 12.15 -9.10 28.17
CA GLU A 199 10.74 -9.48 27.97
C GLU A 199 10.29 -9.19 26.53
N MET A 200 10.58 -7.98 26.02
CA MET A 200 10.20 -7.56 24.67
C MET A 200 11.00 -8.31 23.59
N ARG A 201 12.26 -8.66 23.84
CA ARG A 201 13.04 -9.50 22.91
C ARG A 201 12.39 -10.86 22.71
N SER A 202 11.97 -11.48 23.81
CA SER A 202 11.36 -12.81 23.76
C SER A 202 10.04 -12.82 23.01
N GLU A 203 9.25 -11.75 23.14
CA GLU A 203 7.97 -11.59 22.45
C GLU A 203 8.15 -11.35 20.94
N ILE A 204 9.08 -10.48 20.55
CA ILE A 204 9.37 -10.20 19.13
C ILE A 204 9.90 -11.45 18.43
N VAL A 205 10.84 -12.19 19.04
CA VAL A 205 11.35 -13.46 18.46
C VAL A 205 10.25 -14.51 18.34
N GLN A 206 9.32 -14.55 19.29
CA GLN A 206 8.19 -15.47 19.23
C GLN A 206 7.19 -15.07 18.14
N GLN A 207 6.97 -13.76 17.94
CA GLN A 207 6.11 -13.21 16.90
C GLN A 207 6.72 -13.41 15.51
N GLU A 208 8.02 -13.14 15.32
CA GLU A 208 8.74 -13.37 14.07
C GLU A 208 8.69 -14.85 13.66
N ARG A 209 8.91 -15.79 14.60
CA ARG A 209 8.78 -17.23 14.32
C ARG A 209 7.37 -17.64 13.92
N GLN A 210 6.34 -16.97 14.44
CA GLN A 210 4.96 -17.20 14.02
C GLN A 210 4.71 -16.61 12.62
N GLU A 211 5.28 -15.45 12.35
CA GLU A 211 5.15 -14.75 11.07
C GLU A 211 5.89 -15.45 9.95
N VAL A 212 7.13 -15.91 10.17
CA VAL A 212 7.87 -16.76 9.22
C VAL A 212 7.08 -18.03 8.91
N ARG A 213 6.55 -18.73 9.92
CA ARG A 213 5.69 -19.92 9.67
C ARG A 213 4.39 -19.59 8.94
N ARG A 214 3.87 -18.38 9.08
CA ARG A 214 2.71 -17.92 8.31
C ARG A 214 3.11 -17.65 6.87
N ARG A 215 4.20 -16.91 6.66
CA ARG A 215 4.76 -16.55 5.36
C ARG A 215 5.19 -17.78 4.57
N GLU A 216 5.89 -18.73 5.18
CA GLU A 216 6.26 -20.01 4.58
C GLU A 216 5.03 -20.82 4.15
N ARG A 217 3.95 -20.83 4.94
CA ARG A 217 2.69 -21.49 4.54
C ARG A 217 2.00 -20.77 3.40
N GLU A 218 2.04 -19.43 3.38
CA GLU A 218 1.52 -18.61 2.28
C GLU A 218 2.36 -18.78 1.00
N GLU A 219 3.68 -18.88 1.13
CA GLU A 219 4.63 -19.13 0.04
C GLU A 219 4.51 -20.56 -0.49
N GLN A 220 4.43 -21.58 0.38
CA GLN A 220 4.13 -22.96 -0.03
C GLN A 220 2.76 -23.05 -0.68
N ARG A 221 1.78 -22.26 -0.22
CA ARG A 221 0.46 -22.18 -0.86
C ARG A 221 0.54 -21.45 -2.21
N ARG A 222 1.36 -20.40 -2.36
CA ARG A 222 1.64 -19.74 -3.65
C ARG A 222 2.36 -20.68 -4.62
N GLN A 223 3.32 -21.45 -4.13
CA GLN A 223 4.09 -22.43 -4.91
C GLN A 223 3.23 -23.64 -5.31
N ALA A 224 2.40 -24.17 -4.39
CA ALA A 224 1.50 -25.29 -4.65
C ALA A 224 0.26 -24.90 -5.47
N ALA A 225 -0.19 -23.64 -5.39
CA ALA A 225 -1.21 -23.09 -6.28
C ALA A 225 -0.68 -22.74 -7.68
N GLY A 226 0.61 -22.98 -7.95
CA GLY A 226 1.20 -23.02 -9.28
C GLY A 226 0.90 -21.80 -10.14
N GLY A 227 1.67 -20.71 -9.96
CA GLY A 227 2.04 -19.80 -11.06
C GLY A 227 0.93 -19.21 -11.94
N ALA A 228 -0.33 -19.14 -11.47
CA ALA A 228 -1.47 -18.76 -12.31
C ALA A 228 -1.89 -17.28 -12.17
N ALA A 229 -1.12 -16.44 -11.45
CA ALA A 229 -1.49 -15.03 -11.25
C ALA A 229 -0.33 -14.01 -11.25
N GLU A 230 0.90 -14.40 -11.59
CA GLU A 230 2.05 -13.47 -11.64
C GLU A 230 2.94 -13.70 -12.88
N GLN A 231 2.42 -14.40 -13.90
CA GLN A 231 2.89 -14.31 -15.28
C GLN A 231 2.04 -13.30 -16.07
N GLU A 232 1.77 -12.13 -15.49
CA GLU A 232 1.70 -10.94 -16.33
C GLU A 232 3.16 -10.63 -16.69
N MET A 233 3.52 -11.07 -17.89
CA MET A 233 4.84 -10.99 -18.51
C MET A 233 5.69 -9.81 -18.03
N ASP A 234 6.87 -10.12 -17.47
CA ASP A 234 7.92 -9.15 -17.18
C ASP A 234 8.15 -8.24 -18.40
N ALA A 235 7.92 -6.94 -18.23
CA ALA A 235 8.06 -5.94 -19.29
C ALA A 235 9.47 -5.96 -19.91
N ALA A 236 10.48 -6.38 -19.14
CA ALA A 236 11.84 -6.58 -19.64
C ALA A 236 11.94 -7.78 -20.60
N SER A 237 11.17 -8.85 -20.38
CA SER A 237 11.12 -10.02 -21.26
C SER A 237 10.36 -9.74 -22.56
N ILE A 238 9.39 -8.81 -22.54
CA ILE A 238 8.71 -8.31 -23.74
C ILE A 238 9.66 -7.44 -24.58
N LEU A 239 10.45 -6.55 -23.95
CA LEU A 239 11.44 -5.73 -24.65
C LEU A 239 12.58 -6.53 -25.29
N LEU A 240 12.96 -7.67 -24.69
CA LEU A 240 13.99 -8.56 -25.22
C LEU A 240 13.51 -9.44 -26.40
N THR A 241 12.20 -9.54 -26.62
CA THR A 241 11.61 -10.35 -27.70
C THR A 241 11.30 -9.52 -28.95
N PHE A 242 11.49 -8.19 -28.92
CA PHE A 242 11.38 -7.38 -30.12
C PHE A 242 12.58 -7.62 -31.06
N PRO A 243 12.34 -7.85 -32.36
CA PRO A 243 13.41 -7.94 -33.34
C PRO A 243 14.16 -6.59 -33.41
N PRO A 244 15.50 -6.59 -33.46
CA PRO A 244 16.32 -5.36 -33.40
C PRO A 244 16.34 -4.53 -34.70
N GLU A 245 15.34 -4.67 -35.57
CA GLU A 245 15.26 -3.89 -36.81
C GLU A 245 13.96 -3.10 -36.87
N LEU A 246 14.06 -1.83 -36.47
CA LEU A 246 13.28 -0.68 -36.95
C LEU A 246 14.11 0.59 -36.72
#